data_AF-A0A517TKD7-F1
#
_entry.id   AF-A0A517TKD7-F1
#
_cell.length_a   1.000
_cell.length_b   1.000
_cell.length_c   1.000
_cell.angle_alpha   90.00
_cell.angle_beta   90.00
_cell.angle_gamma   90.00
#
_symmetry.space_group_name_H-M   'P 1'
#
loop_
_entity.id
_entity.type
_entity.pdbx_description
1 polymer ?
#
loop_
_entity_poly.entity_id
_entity_poly.type
_entity_poly.pdbx_seq_one_letter_code
_entity_poly.pdbx_strand_id
1 'polypeptide(L)'
;MIHHLSFLRLPVLGACLITLIAAPAMAVDWDNGAGTTDFNDPINWTTDALPGTGADPENAVIGTGNTAANPATVDLNGPLTTSPIGDLRIGDGTFGDGTFNHSSGALVTAPGKWSFLGVDGDGLDPAKGVYNLSGDASFEQSREAFSEGNQFHLGLGGGARDPMLGDLPNTGELNVSDNAQMFLNNFFVGSNDGNLGTVNQSGGAVFAENWVSIGREGIGTKGVYNMTGGQLAVTQDGITVGESSGATGEMTLSNDSIVDAGRLRVGRSLAVDADTGVGGTGELTIIGDEVDLTVGFLDIGSNDGALTNGEGTLEFIADDGGISTLEILNDVTLNDGSGVGFASLVVDLTSAPAGNLELIDIAGTLTGTFMGLAEGAAVPNSGGRTITYVGGDGNDIVLLDASAGLAGDYDNNGVVDAADYTIWRDGNSPDSSQAGYDAWANNYGATSSSVAVAVPEPTSIVALLCGLIAAPAVARRR
;
A
#
# COMPACT_ATOMS: atom_id res chain seq x y z
N MET A 1 -78.67 2.89 -22.93
CA MET A 1 -78.39 2.38 -21.57
C MET A 1 -76.94 1.96 -21.53
N ILE A 2 -76.15 2.43 -20.54
CA ILE A 2 -74.91 1.79 -20.03
C ILE A 2 -73.74 1.69 -21.04
N HIS A 3 -72.55 2.25 -20.83
CA HIS A 3 -72.03 3.08 -19.72
C HIS A 3 -70.92 4.02 -20.21
N HIS A 4 -70.67 5.11 -19.46
CA HIS A 4 -69.51 6.00 -19.66
C HIS A 4 -68.18 5.27 -19.37
N LEU A 5 -67.14 5.62 -20.14
CA LEU A 5 -65.74 5.45 -19.74
C LEU A 5 -65.02 6.80 -19.88
N SER A 6 -64.66 7.38 -18.72
CA SER A 6 -64.03 8.69 -18.62
C SER A 6 -62.52 8.56 -18.77
N PHE A 7 -61.93 9.26 -19.74
CA PHE A 7 -60.48 9.43 -19.80
C PHE A 7 -60.03 10.44 -18.74
N LEU A 8 -59.38 9.95 -17.70
CA LEU A 8 -58.68 10.78 -16.72
C LEU A 8 -57.47 11.43 -17.41
N ARG A 9 -57.48 12.75 -17.60
CA ARG A 9 -56.28 13.50 -18.00
C ARG A 9 -55.48 13.82 -16.75
N LEU A 10 -54.32 13.18 -16.60
CA LEU A 10 -53.28 13.64 -15.66
C LEU A 10 -52.82 15.04 -16.07
N PRO A 11 -52.64 15.99 -15.13
CA PRO A 11 -52.03 17.27 -15.43
C PRO A 11 -50.55 17.07 -15.76
N VAL A 12 -50.10 17.67 -16.86
CA VAL A 12 -48.66 17.79 -17.16
C VAL A 12 -48.07 18.77 -16.15
N LEU A 13 -47.45 18.23 -15.10
CA LEU A 13 -46.50 18.99 -14.29
C LEU A 13 -45.32 19.31 -15.18
N GLY A 14 -45.27 20.55 -15.65
CA GLY A 14 -44.10 21.08 -16.35
C GLY A 14 -42.94 21.10 -15.39
N ALA A 15 -42.04 20.12 -15.51
CA ALA A 15 -40.76 20.15 -14.84
C ALA A 15 -40.01 21.39 -15.35
N CYS A 16 -39.96 22.43 -14.52
CA CYS A 16 -39.05 23.52 -14.72
C CYS A 16 -37.66 22.92 -14.54
N LEU A 17 -37.01 22.58 -15.66
CA LEU A 17 -35.62 22.19 -15.68
C LEU A 17 -34.82 23.43 -15.27
N ILE A 18 -34.58 23.57 -13.96
CA ILE A 18 -33.55 24.45 -13.46
C ILE A 18 -32.24 23.82 -13.92
N THR A 19 -31.82 24.19 -15.13
CA THR A 19 -30.47 23.97 -15.58
C THR A 19 -29.59 24.73 -14.60
N LEU A 20 -29.00 24.00 -13.65
CA LEU A 20 -27.96 24.53 -12.79
C LEU A 20 -26.77 24.78 -13.72
N ILE A 21 -26.70 25.99 -14.27
CA ILE A 21 -25.54 26.45 -15.01
C ILE A 21 -24.44 26.57 -13.96
N ALA A 22 -23.54 25.58 -13.93
CA ALA A 22 -22.33 25.66 -13.13
C ALA A 22 -21.65 27.00 -13.47
N ALA A 23 -21.34 27.78 -12.43
CA ALA A 23 -20.58 29.01 -12.62
C ALA A 23 -19.21 28.62 -13.24
N PRO A 24 -18.64 29.45 -14.13
CA PRO A 24 -17.27 29.24 -14.57
C PRO A 24 -16.35 29.28 -13.34
N ALA A 25 -15.36 28.37 -13.28
CA ALA A 25 -14.37 28.36 -12.21
C ALA A 25 -13.64 29.72 -12.11
N MET A 26 -13.42 30.20 -10.89
CA MET A 26 -12.79 31.50 -10.59
C MET A 26 -11.77 31.34 -9.45
N ALA A 27 -10.49 31.18 -9.80
CA ALA A 27 -9.39 30.94 -8.86
C ALA A 27 -9.03 32.15 -7.96
N VAL A 28 -8.51 31.86 -6.75
CA VAL A 28 -8.24 32.75 -5.58
C VAL A 28 -7.13 32.14 -4.68
N ASP A 29 -6.16 32.83 -4.02
CA ASP A 29 -5.65 34.24 -4.02
C ASP A 29 -4.10 34.31 -3.90
N TRP A 30 -3.47 35.43 -4.27
CA TRP A 30 -2.14 35.90 -3.80
C TRP A 30 -2.05 37.43 -3.94
N ASP A 31 -1.90 38.16 -2.83
CA ASP A 31 -1.84 39.64 -2.81
C ASP A 31 -0.83 40.15 -1.77
N ASN A 32 0.12 41.00 -2.21
CA ASN A 32 0.58 42.14 -1.39
C ASN A 32 0.89 43.37 -2.25
N GLY A 33 0.09 43.62 -3.29
CA GLY A 33 0.20 44.77 -4.19
C GLY A 33 -0.28 44.49 -5.62
N ALA A 34 -0.55 45.57 -6.37
CA ALA A 34 -0.99 45.55 -7.77
C ALA A 34 0.14 45.18 -8.77
N GLY A 35 0.84 44.08 -8.48
CA GLY A 35 1.89 43.49 -9.29
C GLY A 35 1.38 42.33 -10.13
N THR A 36 2.30 41.63 -10.78
CA THR A 36 2.01 40.52 -11.67
C THR A 36 2.63 39.25 -11.06
N THR A 37 1.87 38.15 -11.06
CA THR A 37 2.15 36.85 -10.41
C THR A 37 2.60 35.77 -11.41
N ASP A 38 3.87 35.84 -11.84
CA ASP A 38 4.56 34.89 -12.74
C ASP A 38 4.60 33.46 -12.19
N PHE A 39 3.47 32.80 -12.40
CA PHE A 39 3.09 31.42 -12.12
C PHE A 39 2.14 30.84 -13.21
N ASN A 40 1.91 31.39 -14.43
CA ASN A 40 2.70 32.26 -15.32
C ASN A 40 2.01 33.61 -15.66
N ASP A 41 1.25 34.21 -14.72
CA ASP A 41 0.78 35.63 -14.69
C ASP A 41 -0.35 36.12 -15.61
N PRO A 42 -1.52 36.52 -15.06
CA PRO A 42 -1.85 37.97 -15.12
C PRO A 42 -2.55 38.67 -13.90
N ILE A 43 -1.80 39.26 -12.95
CA ILE A 43 -2.31 40.18 -11.87
C ILE A 43 -3.15 39.52 -10.75
N ASN A 44 -3.07 38.19 -10.64
CA ASN A 44 -4.06 37.32 -9.99
C ASN A 44 -3.64 36.87 -8.58
N TRP A 45 -4.56 36.53 -7.66
CA TRP A 45 -5.90 35.97 -7.90
C TRP A 45 -6.98 36.56 -6.94
N THR A 46 -7.29 37.85 -7.05
CA THR A 46 -7.85 38.68 -5.96
C THR A 46 -9.16 38.27 -5.23
N THR A 47 -9.14 38.48 -3.90
CA THR A 47 -10.19 38.68 -2.85
C THR A 47 -10.63 37.43 -2.05
N ASP A 48 -10.50 37.35 -0.72
CA ASP A 48 -10.24 38.40 0.31
C ASP A 48 -9.30 37.92 1.46
N ALA A 49 -8.09 38.49 1.49
CA ALA A 49 -7.25 38.87 2.64
C ALA A 49 -6.79 37.85 3.72
N LEU A 50 -5.54 38.04 4.19
CA LEU A 50 -5.24 38.15 5.63
C LEU A 50 -4.23 39.28 5.93
N PRO A 51 -4.39 40.04 7.04
CA PRO A 51 -3.51 41.16 7.38
C PRO A 51 -2.39 40.76 8.35
N GLY A 52 -1.16 41.22 8.10
CA GLY A 52 -0.06 41.08 9.07
C GLY A 52 1.25 41.74 8.64
N THR A 53 1.50 42.97 9.09
CA THR A 53 2.82 43.59 8.94
C THR A 53 3.81 42.98 9.94
N GLY A 54 4.40 41.80 9.64
CA GLY A 54 5.42 41.20 10.50
C GLY A 54 5.99 39.86 10.05
N ALA A 55 7.31 39.75 10.16
CA ALA A 55 8.18 38.56 10.36
C ALA A 55 8.12 37.33 9.43
N ASP A 56 7.03 37.00 8.74
CA ASP A 56 6.91 35.71 8.03
C ASP A 56 6.82 35.89 6.49
N PRO A 57 7.72 35.28 5.68
CA PRO A 57 7.73 35.46 4.23
C PRO A 57 6.86 34.43 3.47
N GLU A 58 6.01 34.96 2.58
CA GLU A 58 5.71 34.42 1.24
C GLU A 58 5.23 32.97 1.12
N ASN A 59 4.21 32.57 1.89
CA ASN A 59 3.48 31.31 1.64
C ASN A 59 2.69 31.37 0.32
N ALA A 60 2.73 30.29 -0.47
CA ALA A 60 1.97 30.10 -1.71
C ALA A 60 0.79 29.17 -1.46
N VAL A 61 -0.45 29.65 -1.67
CA VAL A 61 -1.68 28.90 -1.37
C VAL A 61 -2.56 28.82 -2.63
N ILE A 62 -3.01 27.61 -2.99
CA ILE A 62 -3.81 27.34 -4.20
C ILE A 62 -5.13 26.72 -3.78
N GLY A 63 -6.26 27.38 -4.09
CA GLY A 63 -7.59 26.81 -3.83
C GLY A 63 -8.03 26.93 -2.38
N THR A 64 -8.21 28.18 -1.90
CA THR A 64 -8.81 28.47 -0.59
C THR A 64 -10.33 28.65 -0.70
N GLY A 65 -11.06 28.01 0.21
CA GLY A 65 -12.50 28.24 0.38
C GLY A 65 -12.84 28.94 1.70
N ASN A 66 -14.00 29.61 1.73
CA ASN A 66 -14.60 30.11 2.98
C ASN A 66 -16.15 30.05 3.01
N THR A 67 -16.79 29.79 1.86
CA THR A 67 -18.25 29.85 1.69
C THR A 67 -18.83 28.88 0.65
N ALA A 68 -18.01 28.33 -0.25
CA ALA A 68 -18.37 27.30 -1.23
C ALA A 68 -17.09 26.68 -1.84
N ALA A 69 -17.24 25.48 -2.43
CA ALA A 69 -16.18 24.83 -3.23
C ALA A 69 -15.72 25.72 -4.38
N ASN A 70 -14.42 26.03 -4.39
CA ASN A 70 -13.80 26.88 -5.40
C ASN A 70 -12.55 26.20 -6.01
N PRO A 71 -12.72 25.32 -7.02
CA PRO A 71 -11.61 24.64 -7.67
C PRO A 71 -10.67 25.64 -8.36
N ALA A 72 -9.43 25.70 -7.88
CA ALA A 72 -8.33 26.45 -8.48
C ALA A 72 -7.37 25.51 -9.22
N THR A 73 -6.80 25.96 -10.34
CA THR A 73 -5.77 25.21 -11.08
C THR A 73 -4.65 26.15 -11.51
N VAL A 74 -3.40 25.74 -11.26
CA VAL A 74 -2.18 26.48 -11.61
C VAL A 74 -1.24 25.58 -12.41
N ASP A 75 -0.70 26.09 -13.52
CA ASP A 75 0.20 25.34 -14.42
C ASP A 75 1.61 25.96 -14.44
N LEU A 76 2.60 25.31 -13.83
CA LEU A 76 4.02 25.68 -13.90
C LEU A 76 4.73 24.89 -15.02
N ASN A 77 5.04 25.57 -16.11
CA ASN A 77 5.64 25.00 -17.33
C ASN A 77 6.97 25.69 -17.67
N GLY A 78 7.75 26.04 -16.66
CA GLY A 78 8.98 26.81 -16.81
C GLY A 78 9.67 27.09 -15.46
N PRO A 79 10.92 27.60 -15.49
CA PRO A 79 11.67 27.89 -14.27
C PRO A 79 11.06 29.08 -13.51
N LEU A 80 10.85 28.93 -12.20
CA LEU A 80 10.42 30.02 -11.34
C LEU A 80 11.50 31.10 -11.24
N THR A 81 11.06 32.36 -11.33
CA THR A 81 11.91 33.54 -11.14
C THR A 81 12.05 33.93 -9.67
N THR A 82 11.12 33.50 -8.82
CA THR A 82 11.09 33.68 -7.36
C THR A 82 11.24 32.33 -6.67
N SER A 83 12.46 32.02 -6.23
CA SER A 83 12.79 30.79 -5.49
C SER A 83 13.91 31.10 -4.48
N PRO A 84 13.85 30.57 -3.24
CA PRO A 84 12.80 29.68 -2.73
C PRO A 84 11.51 30.42 -2.30
N ILE A 85 10.39 29.71 -2.25
CA ILE A 85 9.10 30.21 -1.72
C ILE A 85 8.94 29.91 -0.21
N GLY A 86 7.89 30.43 0.43
CA GLY A 86 7.47 30.03 1.78
C GLY A 86 6.85 28.63 1.83
N ASP A 87 5.79 28.44 2.64
CA ASP A 87 5.04 27.18 2.62
C ASP A 87 4.34 27.02 1.27
N LEU A 88 4.27 25.79 0.75
CA LEU A 88 3.38 25.43 -0.37
C LEU A 88 2.09 24.82 0.18
N ARG A 89 0.93 25.34 -0.24
CA ARG A 89 -0.39 24.83 0.17
C ARG A 89 -1.29 24.67 -1.05
N ILE A 90 -1.96 23.52 -1.17
CA ILE A 90 -2.86 23.20 -2.28
C ILE A 90 -4.14 22.58 -1.69
N GLY A 91 -5.30 23.20 -1.89
CA GLY A 91 -6.54 22.86 -1.19
C GLY A 91 -6.40 23.15 0.30
N ASP A 92 -6.62 24.40 0.70
CA ASP A 92 -6.45 24.87 2.08
C ASP A 92 -7.76 25.47 2.63
N GLY A 93 -8.14 25.08 3.84
CA GLY A 93 -9.34 25.53 4.53
C GLY A 93 -10.64 24.85 4.08
N THR A 94 -11.75 25.27 4.67
CA THR A 94 -13.07 24.70 4.37
C THR A 94 -13.45 24.93 2.90
N PHE A 95 -13.87 23.86 2.22
CA PHE A 95 -14.10 23.85 0.77
C PHE A 95 -12.87 24.14 -0.12
N GLY A 96 -11.65 24.11 0.40
CA GLY A 96 -10.44 24.33 -0.41
C GLY A 96 -10.30 23.22 -1.45
N ASP A 97 -10.29 23.55 -2.74
CA ASP A 97 -10.09 22.60 -3.85
C ASP A 97 -9.02 23.16 -4.78
N GLY A 98 -7.84 22.55 -4.78
CA GLY A 98 -6.66 23.05 -5.47
C GLY A 98 -6.00 21.98 -6.33
N THR A 99 -5.57 22.36 -7.53
CA THR A 99 -4.72 21.53 -8.40
C THR A 99 -3.51 22.34 -8.85
N PHE A 100 -2.32 21.74 -8.75
CA PHE A 100 -1.07 22.30 -9.26
C PHE A 100 -0.44 21.33 -10.25
N ASN A 101 -0.14 21.79 -11.46
CA ASN A 101 0.51 21.01 -12.50
C ASN A 101 1.92 21.57 -12.71
N HIS A 102 2.97 20.78 -12.52
CA HIS A 102 4.36 21.19 -12.67
C HIS A 102 5.06 20.24 -13.64
N SER A 103 5.27 20.69 -14.88
CA SER A 103 5.78 19.86 -15.99
C SER A 103 7.25 20.14 -16.35
N SER A 104 7.78 21.27 -15.90
CA SER A 104 9.18 21.66 -16.07
C SER A 104 9.53 22.85 -15.17
N GLY A 105 10.82 22.97 -14.85
CA GLY A 105 11.33 23.98 -13.92
C GLY A 105 11.68 23.38 -12.56
N ALA A 106 12.14 24.25 -11.66
CA ALA A 106 12.44 23.88 -10.29
C ALA A 106 11.59 24.72 -9.33
N LEU A 107 10.90 24.05 -8.41
CA LEU A 107 10.20 24.67 -7.29
C LEU A 107 10.91 24.26 -6.00
N VAL A 108 11.32 25.26 -5.21
CA VAL A 108 12.07 25.05 -3.97
C VAL A 108 11.37 25.79 -2.83
N THR A 109 11.08 25.12 -1.71
CA THR A 109 10.62 25.79 -0.47
C THR A 109 11.81 26.24 0.36
N ALA A 110 11.65 27.32 1.13
CA ALA A 110 12.71 27.89 1.95
C ALA A 110 13.02 27.02 3.19
N PRO A 111 14.20 27.19 3.83
CA PRO A 111 14.52 26.49 5.07
C PRO A 111 13.42 26.60 6.12
N GLY A 112 12.94 25.47 6.62
CA GLY A 112 11.90 25.42 7.64
C GLY A 112 10.49 25.75 7.13
N LYS A 113 10.21 25.55 5.84
CA LYS A 113 8.89 25.75 5.24
C LYS A 113 8.23 24.45 4.77
N TRP A 114 6.97 24.31 5.14
CA TRP A 114 6.17 23.10 4.98
C TRP A 114 5.55 23.00 3.58
N SER A 115 5.00 21.84 3.26
CA SER A 115 4.27 21.61 2.01
C SER A 115 3.04 20.74 2.24
N PHE A 116 1.89 21.16 1.74
CA PHE A 116 0.59 20.71 2.17
C PHE A 116 -0.38 20.53 1.00
N LEU A 117 -1.01 19.36 0.90
CA LEU A 117 -2.09 19.07 -0.04
C LEU A 117 -3.33 18.58 0.72
N GLY A 118 -4.46 19.25 0.55
CA GLY A 118 -5.73 18.92 1.20
C GLY A 118 -5.65 19.10 2.71
N VAL A 119 -5.65 20.37 3.15
CA VAL A 119 -5.41 20.72 4.56
C VAL A 119 -6.41 21.71 5.15
N ASP A 120 -6.52 21.68 6.48
CA ASP A 120 -7.32 22.62 7.30
C ASP A 120 -8.82 22.74 6.93
N GLY A 121 -9.37 21.83 6.12
CA GLY A 121 -10.81 21.67 5.92
C GLY A 121 -11.50 21.09 7.15
N ASP A 122 -12.82 21.26 7.22
CA ASP A 122 -13.66 20.71 8.28
C ASP A 122 -14.43 19.47 7.80
N GLY A 123 -14.93 18.67 8.74
CA GLY A 123 -15.58 17.39 8.44
C GLY A 123 -16.85 17.48 7.59
N LEU A 124 -17.49 18.65 7.48
CA LEU A 124 -18.62 18.84 6.56
C LEU A 124 -18.14 19.28 5.17
N ASP A 125 -17.12 20.13 5.16
CA ASP A 125 -16.63 20.85 3.99
C ASP A 125 -15.10 20.63 3.82
N PRO A 126 -14.69 19.40 3.42
CA PRO A 126 -13.29 18.97 3.42
C PRO A 126 -12.44 19.68 2.37
N ALA A 127 -11.14 19.75 2.62
CA ALA A 127 -10.14 20.26 1.69
C ALA A 127 -9.63 19.16 0.73
N LYS A 128 -9.32 19.52 -0.51
CA LYS A 128 -8.73 18.68 -1.54
C LYS A 128 -7.56 19.37 -2.23
N GLY A 129 -6.37 18.77 -2.17
CA GLY A 129 -5.18 19.23 -2.88
C GLY A 129 -4.65 18.17 -3.84
N VAL A 130 -4.39 18.55 -5.09
CA VAL A 130 -3.78 17.69 -6.11
C VAL A 130 -2.49 18.32 -6.62
N TYR A 131 -1.38 17.59 -6.61
CA TYR A 131 -0.12 18.01 -7.21
C TYR A 131 0.31 16.99 -8.27
N ASN A 132 0.32 17.42 -9.53
CA ASN A 132 0.81 16.65 -10.66
C ASN A 132 2.23 17.11 -11.00
N LEU A 133 3.24 16.29 -10.73
CA LEU A 133 4.65 16.54 -11.02
C LEU A 133 5.09 15.62 -12.18
N SER A 134 5.47 16.20 -13.32
CA SER A 134 5.68 15.46 -14.57
C SER A 134 6.79 16.05 -15.44
N GLY A 135 7.03 15.44 -16.60
CA GLY A 135 8.08 15.89 -17.53
C GLY A 135 9.48 15.85 -16.91
N ASP A 136 10.16 17.01 -16.94
CA ASP A 136 11.49 17.20 -16.33
C ASP A 136 11.41 18.18 -15.12
N ALA A 137 10.26 18.24 -14.44
CA ALA A 137 10.06 19.10 -13.27
C ALA A 137 10.82 18.60 -12.03
N SER A 138 11.30 19.52 -11.20
CA SER A 138 11.91 19.18 -9.90
C SER A 138 11.28 19.95 -8.73
N PHE A 139 10.81 19.26 -7.71
CA PHE A 139 10.41 19.85 -6.43
C PHE A 139 11.46 19.55 -5.34
N GLU A 140 11.89 20.55 -4.58
CA GLU A 140 12.87 20.40 -3.50
C GLU A 140 12.42 21.13 -2.22
N GLN A 141 12.35 20.41 -1.10
CA GLN A 141 12.32 21.03 0.22
C GLN A 141 13.75 21.37 0.64
N SER A 142 13.98 22.61 1.09
CA SER A 142 15.32 23.07 1.45
C SER A 142 15.99 22.19 2.52
N ARG A 143 17.13 21.61 2.14
CA ARG A 143 17.95 20.66 2.93
C ARG A 143 18.69 21.24 4.14
N GLU A 144 18.26 22.36 4.73
CA GLU A 144 18.87 22.79 6.00
C GLU A 144 18.42 21.90 7.17
N ALA A 145 19.38 21.48 7.98
CA ALA A 145 19.26 20.29 8.83
C ALA A 145 18.19 20.42 9.95
N PHE A 146 17.29 19.43 10.00
CA PHE A 146 16.42 19.11 11.15
C PHE A 146 15.63 20.27 11.80
N SER A 147 15.27 21.33 11.05
CA SER A 147 14.18 22.20 11.49
C SER A 147 12.84 21.46 11.36
N GLU A 148 11.99 21.55 12.39
CA GLU A 148 10.62 20.99 12.41
C GLU A 148 9.78 21.42 11.18
N GLY A 149 10.15 22.54 10.57
CA GLY A 149 9.57 23.11 9.36
C GLY A 149 9.81 22.38 8.02
N ASN A 150 10.55 21.27 7.95
CA ASN A 150 10.82 20.57 6.68
C ASN A 150 10.02 19.25 6.58
N GLN A 151 8.76 19.35 6.15
CA GLN A 151 7.82 18.23 6.04
C GLN A 151 6.89 18.42 4.82
N PHE A 152 6.56 17.32 4.15
CA PHE A 152 5.57 17.28 3.06
C PHE A 152 4.39 16.40 3.49
N HIS A 153 3.16 16.90 3.38
CA HIS A 153 1.94 16.24 3.87
C HIS A 153 0.86 16.15 2.80
N LEU A 154 0.24 14.98 2.72
CA LEU A 154 -0.97 14.69 1.94
C LEU A 154 -2.11 14.33 2.88
N GLY A 155 -3.18 15.12 2.90
CA GLY A 155 -4.30 14.93 3.83
C GLY A 155 -3.87 15.21 5.27
N LEU A 156 -4.08 16.46 5.73
CA LEU A 156 -3.73 16.89 7.08
C LEU A 156 -4.69 17.96 7.59
N GLY A 157 -5.36 17.70 8.71
CA GLY A 157 -6.05 18.76 9.46
C GLY A 157 -7.38 18.31 10.05
N GLY A 158 -8.21 19.27 10.45
CA GLY A 158 -9.55 19.01 10.96
C GLY A 158 -9.56 18.22 12.28
N GLY A 159 -9.08 18.83 13.36
CA GLY A 159 -8.89 18.14 14.64
C GLY A 159 -10.11 17.34 15.14
N ALA A 160 -9.92 16.02 15.20
CA ALA A 160 -10.75 15.01 15.87
C ALA A 160 -12.26 15.27 15.82
N ARG A 161 -12.89 14.93 14.69
CA ARG A 161 -14.33 14.68 14.66
C ARG A 161 -14.64 13.28 14.19
N ASP A 162 -15.60 12.70 14.90
CA ASP A 162 -15.90 11.28 14.92
C ASP A 162 -16.39 10.81 13.54
N PRO A 163 -15.67 9.89 12.84
CA PRO A 163 -16.09 9.40 11.52
C PRO A 163 -17.45 8.67 11.58
N MET A 164 -17.94 8.27 12.76
CA MET A 164 -19.31 7.75 12.94
C MET A 164 -20.40 8.82 12.75
N LEU A 165 -20.05 10.12 12.68
CA LEU A 165 -20.97 11.22 12.41
C LEU A 165 -21.14 11.53 10.91
N GLY A 166 -20.36 10.89 10.04
CA GLY A 166 -20.43 11.06 8.59
C GLY A 166 -19.58 12.21 8.04
N ASP A 167 -18.58 12.64 8.79
CA ASP A 167 -17.61 13.64 8.38
C ASP A 167 -16.72 13.10 7.24
N LEU A 168 -16.36 13.95 6.28
CA LEU A 168 -15.57 13.63 5.09
C LEU A 168 -14.07 13.92 5.32
N PRO A 169 -13.17 13.11 4.74
CA PRO A 169 -11.72 13.28 4.91
C PRO A 169 -11.20 14.49 4.14
N ASN A 170 -10.19 15.20 4.68
CA ASN A 170 -9.33 16.03 3.81
C ASN A 170 -8.50 15.10 2.91
N THR A 171 -8.27 15.50 1.67
CA THR A 171 -7.70 14.65 0.63
C THR A 171 -6.48 15.28 -0.03
N GLY A 172 -5.29 14.69 0.16
CA GLY A 172 -4.07 15.07 -0.56
C GLY A 172 -3.71 14.02 -1.61
N GLU A 173 -3.50 14.45 -2.86
CA GLU A 173 -3.16 13.57 -3.99
C GLU A 173 -1.88 14.07 -4.67
N LEU A 174 -0.83 13.24 -4.68
CA LEU A 174 0.42 13.50 -5.41
C LEU A 174 0.54 12.52 -6.57
N ASN A 175 0.71 13.04 -7.78
CA ASN A 175 0.95 12.25 -8.98
C ASN A 175 2.36 12.55 -9.51
N VAL A 176 3.20 11.52 -9.69
CA VAL A 176 4.59 11.65 -10.16
C VAL A 176 4.79 10.80 -11.42
N SER A 177 5.27 11.41 -12.51
CA SER A 177 5.47 10.72 -13.82
C SER A 177 6.73 11.17 -14.57
N ASP A 178 7.02 10.50 -15.67
CA ASP A 178 8.10 10.82 -16.62
C ASP A 178 9.50 10.81 -15.95
N ASN A 179 10.24 11.93 -16.01
CA ASN A 179 11.56 12.10 -15.39
C ASN A 179 11.50 13.00 -14.13
N ALA A 180 10.30 13.27 -13.61
CA ALA A 180 10.09 14.18 -12.48
C ALA A 180 10.96 13.82 -11.27
N GLN A 181 11.45 14.83 -10.54
CA GLN A 181 12.26 14.63 -9.34
C GLN A 181 11.66 15.32 -8.12
N MET A 182 11.59 14.62 -7.00
CA MET A 182 11.07 15.16 -5.75
C MET A 182 12.09 14.91 -4.63
N PHE A 183 12.56 15.96 -3.97
CA PHE A 183 13.51 15.90 -2.86
C PHE A 183 12.83 16.40 -1.59
N LEU A 184 12.56 15.48 -0.67
CA LEU A 184 11.81 15.69 0.58
C LEU A 184 12.71 15.39 1.79
N ASN A 185 12.35 15.95 2.94
CA ASN A 185 12.99 15.57 4.21
C ASN A 185 12.19 14.48 4.92
N ASN A 186 11.00 14.82 5.42
CA ASN A 186 10.00 13.88 5.93
C ASN A 186 8.77 13.91 5.01
N PHE A 187 8.18 12.75 4.73
CA PHE A 187 7.01 12.65 3.88
C PHE A 187 5.87 11.90 4.57
N PHE A 188 4.70 12.54 4.69
CA PHE A 188 3.47 11.95 5.20
C PHE A 188 2.46 11.76 4.06
N VAL A 189 1.97 10.53 3.92
CA VAL A 189 0.88 10.17 3.02
C VAL A 189 -0.31 9.75 3.89
N GLY A 190 -1.21 10.70 4.20
CA GLY A 190 -2.32 10.51 5.14
C GLY A 190 -1.86 10.62 6.59
N SER A 191 -2.24 11.72 7.26
CA SER A 191 -1.81 11.99 8.65
C SER A 191 -2.88 12.71 9.49
N ASN A 192 -2.98 12.37 10.78
CA ASN A 192 -4.02 12.82 11.73
C ASN A 192 -5.42 12.30 11.41
N ASP A 193 -6.22 12.09 12.47
CA ASP A 193 -7.58 11.49 12.46
C ASP A 193 -8.38 11.78 11.18
N GLY A 194 -8.82 10.71 10.50
CA GLY A 194 -9.78 10.79 9.40
C GLY A 194 -9.27 11.41 8.10
N ASN A 195 -7.98 11.70 7.93
CA ASN A 195 -7.44 12.27 6.69
C ASN A 195 -6.98 11.21 5.68
N LEU A 196 -7.07 11.51 4.38
CA LEU A 196 -6.67 10.64 3.27
C LEU A 196 -5.51 11.26 2.47
N GLY A 197 -4.41 10.53 2.35
CA GLY A 197 -3.32 10.85 1.43
C GLY A 197 -3.13 9.75 0.38
N THR A 198 -2.92 10.14 -0.88
CA THR A 198 -2.66 9.23 -2.00
C THR A 198 -1.45 9.70 -2.79
N VAL A 199 -0.51 8.80 -3.06
CA VAL A 199 0.54 8.96 -4.06
C VAL A 199 0.28 8.00 -5.21
N ASN A 200 0.38 8.48 -6.45
CA ASN A 200 0.43 7.63 -7.64
C ASN A 200 1.72 7.95 -8.40
N GLN A 201 2.66 7.03 -8.39
CA GLN A 201 3.94 7.15 -9.07
C GLN A 201 4.02 6.16 -10.23
N SER A 202 4.13 6.69 -11.45
CA SER A 202 4.29 5.89 -12.68
C SER A 202 5.64 6.11 -13.39
N GLY A 203 6.52 6.90 -12.77
CA GLY A 203 7.83 7.27 -13.25
C GLY A 203 8.52 8.22 -12.27
N GLY A 204 9.53 8.93 -12.74
CA GLY A 204 10.28 9.89 -11.93
C GLY A 204 10.99 9.24 -10.72
N ALA A 205 11.49 10.10 -9.82
CA ALA A 205 12.17 9.68 -8.61
C ALA A 205 11.77 10.55 -7.40
N VAL A 206 11.37 9.90 -6.31
CA VAL A 206 11.06 10.52 -5.02
C VAL A 206 12.15 10.14 -4.02
N PHE A 207 12.87 11.14 -3.52
CA PHE A 207 13.93 10.99 -2.55
C PHE A 207 13.49 11.61 -1.21
N ALA A 208 13.33 10.78 -0.17
CA ALA A 208 13.13 11.27 1.20
C ALA A 208 14.45 11.14 1.98
N GLU A 209 14.90 12.23 2.59
CA GLU A 209 16.13 12.20 3.36
C GLU A 209 15.98 11.34 4.62
N ASN A 210 14.92 11.57 5.40
CA ASN A 210 14.73 10.96 6.71
C ASN A 210 13.84 9.71 6.67
N TRP A 211 12.53 9.90 6.49
CA TRP A 211 11.54 8.82 6.45
C TRP A 211 10.30 9.17 5.62
N VAL A 212 9.58 8.13 5.22
CA VAL A 212 8.24 8.20 4.61
C VAL A 212 7.27 7.45 5.52
N SER A 213 6.12 8.04 5.83
CA SER A 213 5.06 7.37 6.61
C SER A 213 3.74 7.42 5.83
N ILE A 214 3.16 6.25 5.57
CA ILE A 214 1.95 6.04 4.78
C ILE A 214 0.86 5.58 5.74
N GLY A 215 -0.10 6.46 6.04
CA GLY A 215 -1.15 6.24 7.02
C GLY A 215 -0.64 6.32 8.45
N ARG A 216 -0.55 7.54 9.00
CA ARG A 216 0.04 7.79 10.32
C ARG A 216 -0.90 8.53 11.27
N GLU A 217 -0.93 8.07 12.52
CA GLU A 217 -1.57 8.71 13.67
C GLU A 217 -3.04 9.09 13.39
N GLY A 218 -3.98 8.21 13.73
CA GLY A 218 -5.37 8.59 13.93
C GLY A 218 -6.40 7.61 13.37
N ILE A 219 -7.59 7.62 13.96
CA ILE A 219 -8.65 6.68 13.61
C ILE A 219 -9.25 7.10 12.26
N GLY A 220 -9.28 6.16 11.31
CA GLY A 220 -9.80 6.41 9.97
C GLY A 220 -8.84 7.21 9.07
N THR A 221 -7.65 7.55 9.56
CA THR A 221 -6.56 8.06 8.71
C THR A 221 -6.16 6.98 7.72
N LYS A 222 -6.05 7.32 6.43
CA LYS A 222 -5.61 6.40 5.40
C LYS A 222 -4.51 6.99 4.51
N GLY A 223 -3.42 6.26 4.37
CA GLY A 223 -2.38 6.52 3.37
C GLY A 223 -2.39 5.46 2.29
N VAL A 224 -2.23 5.88 1.03
CA VAL A 224 -2.09 4.99 -0.13
C VAL A 224 -0.89 5.43 -0.96
N TYR A 225 0.05 4.52 -1.24
CA TYR A 225 1.15 4.75 -2.17
C TYR A 225 1.09 3.70 -3.28
N ASN A 226 0.63 4.10 -4.46
CA ASN A 226 0.58 3.27 -5.65
C ASN A 226 1.82 3.54 -6.51
N MET A 227 2.63 2.52 -6.77
CA MET A 227 3.80 2.60 -7.61
C MET A 227 3.69 1.59 -8.76
N THR A 228 3.84 2.09 -9.98
CA THR A 228 3.75 1.31 -11.22
C THR A 228 4.97 1.53 -12.12
N GLY A 229 6.07 2.03 -11.53
CA GLY A 229 7.27 2.52 -12.21
C GLY A 229 7.97 3.65 -11.44
N GLY A 230 9.27 3.83 -11.69
CA GLY A 230 10.08 4.94 -11.12
C GLY A 230 10.90 4.52 -9.91
N GLN A 231 11.43 5.50 -9.15
CA GLN A 231 12.21 5.24 -7.93
C GLN A 231 11.61 5.92 -6.68
N LEU A 232 11.58 5.22 -5.55
CA LEU A 232 11.39 5.78 -4.21
C LEU A 232 12.59 5.41 -3.35
N ALA A 233 13.36 6.40 -2.88
CA ALA A 233 14.57 6.17 -2.09
C ALA A 233 14.55 6.92 -0.76
N VAL A 234 14.83 6.22 0.34
CA VAL A 234 14.81 6.75 1.72
C VAL A 234 16.13 6.54 2.45
N THR A 235 16.85 7.63 2.75
CA THR A 235 18.29 7.55 3.01
C THR A 235 18.76 7.44 4.47
N GLN A 236 17.95 7.75 5.48
CA GLN A 236 18.40 7.73 6.89
C GLN A 236 17.66 6.72 7.79
N ASP A 237 16.33 6.74 7.87
CA ASP A 237 15.54 5.75 8.62
C ASP A 237 14.85 4.78 7.66
N GLY A 238 13.73 5.15 7.05
CA GLY A 238 13.01 4.23 6.16
C GLY A 238 11.54 4.56 5.90
N ILE A 239 10.82 3.56 5.40
CA ILE A 239 9.40 3.61 5.07
C ILE A 239 8.60 2.95 6.20
N THR A 240 7.50 3.57 6.63
CA THR A 240 6.51 2.96 7.52
C THR A 240 5.15 2.97 6.85
N VAL A 241 4.50 1.80 6.77
CA VAL A 241 3.17 1.60 6.20
C VAL A 241 2.24 1.22 7.34
N GLY A 242 1.30 2.09 7.70
CA GLY A 242 0.39 1.95 8.84
C GLY A 242 1.09 2.19 10.17
N GLU A 243 0.96 3.41 10.73
CA GLU A 243 1.64 3.83 11.95
C GLU A 243 0.67 4.38 13.01
N SER A 244 0.42 3.57 14.04
CA SER A 244 -0.29 3.91 15.29
C SER A 244 -1.76 4.37 15.19
N SER A 245 -2.45 4.32 16.33
CA SER A 245 -3.74 4.96 16.58
C SER A 245 -4.88 4.59 15.64
N GLY A 246 -4.88 3.37 15.08
CA GLY A 246 -5.88 2.91 14.11
C GLY A 246 -5.74 3.52 12.70
N ALA A 247 -4.59 4.10 12.37
CA ALA A 247 -4.29 4.55 11.01
C ALA A 247 -4.03 3.35 10.07
N THR A 248 -4.47 3.46 8.82
CA THR A 248 -4.28 2.44 7.77
C THR A 248 -3.30 2.94 6.71
N GLY A 249 -2.25 2.17 6.44
CA GLY A 249 -1.34 2.38 5.32
C GLY A 249 -1.44 1.28 4.29
N GLU A 250 -1.50 1.63 3.01
CA GLU A 250 -1.46 0.71 1.88
C GLU A 250 -0.35 1.14 0.91
N MET A 251 0.53 0.23 0.53
CA MET A 251 1.59 0.45 -0.45
C MET A 251 1.54 -0.66 -1.50
N THR A 252 1.37 -0.31 -2.77
CA THR A 252 1.31 -1.26 -3.89
C THR A 252 2.46 -1.01 -4.84
N LEU A 253 3.25 -2.04 -5.14
CA LEU A 253 4.38 -2.01 -6.08
C LEU A 253 4.10 -2.93 -7.28
N SER A 254 4.38 -2.45 -8.49
CA SER A 254 4.13 -3.19 -9.74
C SER A 254 4.98 -2.67 -10.90
N ASN A 255 5.19 -3.50 -11.93
CA ASN A 255 6.09 -3.22 -13.08
C ASN A 255 7.49 -2.76 -12.59
N ASP A 256 8.20 -1.94 -13.39
CA ASP A 256 9.51 -1.29 -13.12
C ASP A 256 9.59 -0.36 -11.86
N SER A 257 9.00 -0.75 -10.73
CA SER A 257 9.02 0.02 -9.47
C SER A 257 10.30 -0.29 -8.68
N ILE A 258 11.12 0.73 -8.43
CA ILE A 258 12.38 0.62 -7.67
C ILE A 258 12.22 1.27 -6.30
N VAL A 259 12.48 0.54 -5.22
CA VAL A 259 12.36 1.05 -3.85
C VAL A 259 13.59 0.71 -3.01
N ASP A 260 14.29 1.77 -2.57
CA ASP A 260 15.48 1.69 -1.71
C ASP A 260 15.16 2.28 -0.33
N ALA A 261 15.33 1.54 0.78
CA ALA A 261 15.13 2.12 2.11
C ALA A 261 16.08 1.56 3.17
N GLY A 262 16.54 2.40 4.10
CA GLY A 262 17.28 1.94 5.29
C GLY A 262 16.50 0.93 6.15
N ARG A 263 15.16 0.99 6.09
CA ARG A 263 14.23 0.10 6.78
C ARG A 263 12.84 0.16 6.15
N LEU A 264 12.08 -0.92 6.27
CA LEU A 264 10.67 -0.99 5.97
C LEU A 264 9.91 -1.54 7.19
N ARG A 265 8.88 -0.82 7.63
CA ARG A 265 7.97 -1.23 8.71
C ARG A 265 6.56 -1.34 8.14
N VAL A 266 5.86 -2.45 8.40
CA VAL A 266 4.46 -2.64 7.96
C VAL A 266 3.61 -3.03 9.17
N GLY A 267 2.63 -2.20 9.50
CA GLY A 267 1.82 -2.34 10.71
C GLY A 267 2.64 -2.06 11.98
N ARG A 268 2.84 -0.77 12.29
CA ARG A 268 3.62 -0.30 13.44
C ARG A 268 2.72 0.29 14.52
N SER A 269 3.05 0.02 15.78
CA SER A 269 2.44 0.61 16.96
C SER A 269 3.50 1.28 17.85
N LEU A 270 3.31 2.56 18.21
CA LEU A 270 4.25 3.34 19.04
C LEU A 270 3.79 3.42 20.50
N ALA A 271 4.73 3.41 21.45
CA ALA A 271 4.46 3.53 22.90
C ALA A 271 3.68 4.77 23.36
N VAL A 272 3.54 5.80 22.52
CA VAL A 272 2.82 7.05 22.85
C VAL A 272 1.29 6.86 22.80
N ASP A 273 0.82 5.82 22.11
CA ASP A 273 -0.59 5.58 21.73
C ASP A 273 -1.44 4.89 22.81
N ALA A 274 -1.23 5.25 24.08
CA ALA A 274 -1.95 4.63 25.21
C ALA A 274 -3.45 5.02 25.29
N ASP A 275 -3.87 6.05 24.56
CA ASP A 275 -5.21 6.64 24.65
C ASP A 275 -6.25 6.02 23.70
N THR A 276 -5.83 5.42 22.57
CA THR A 276 -6.77 4.81 21.59
C THR A 276 -7.00 3.32 21.82
N GLY A 277 -5.96 2.58 22.24
CA GLY A 277 -6.03 1.12 22.38
C GLY A 277 -5.82 0.33 21.09
N VAL A 278 -5.48 0.97 19.96
CA VAL A 278 -5.42 0.34 18.62
C VAL A 278 -4.16 0.80 17.89
N GLY A 279 -3.26 -0.11 17.49
CA GLY A 279 -2.06 0.27 16.72
C GLY A 279 -2.36 0.54 15.23
N GLY A 280 -1.32 0.71 14.42
CA GLY A 280 -1.46 0.93 12.99
C GLY A 280 -1.66 -0.37 12.20
N THR A 281 -2.48 -0.32 11.16
CA THR A 281 -2.66 -1.41 10.18
C THR A 281 -1.92 -1.06 8.89
N GLY A 282 -1.00 -1.91 8.45
CA GLY A 282 -0.21 -1.73 7.24
C GLY A 282 -0.36 -2.88 6.27
N GLU A 283 -0.40 -2.57 4.98
CA GLU A 283 -0.42 -3.55 3.89
C GLU A 283 0.58 -3.14 2.81
N LEU A 284 1.51 -4.04 2.48
CA LEU A 284 2.41 -3.92 1.33
C LEU A 284 2.10 -5.03 0.33
N THR A 285 1.63 -4.65 -0.86
CA THR A 285 1.35 -5.55 -1.98
C THR A 285 2.44 -5.42 -3.04
N ILE A 286 3.05 -6.55 -3.43
CA ILE A 286 4.04 -6.65 -4.52
C ILE A 286 3.40 -7.47 -5.65
N ILE A 287 3.42 -6.92 -6.87
CA ILE A 287 2.76 -7.50 -8.05
C ILE A 287 3.75 -7.74 -9.19
N GLY A 288 3.83 -8.97 -9.68
CA GLY A 288 4.65 -9.38 -10.83
C GLY A 288 6.14 -9.52 -10.53
N ASP A 289 6.96 -9.73 -11.55
CA ASP A 289 8.41 -10.04 -11.48
C ASP A 289 9.36 -8.87 -11.85
N GLU A 290 8.83 -7.65 -12.01
CA GLU A 290 9.59 -6.45 -12.43
C GLU A 290 9.90 -5.45 -11.29
N VAL A 291 9.56 -5.75 -10.03
CA VAL A 291 9.74 -4.84 -8.87
C VAL A 291 11.11 -5.06 -8.20
N ASP A 292 11.95 -4.03 -8.19
CA ASP A 292 13.21 -4.00 -7.42
C ASP A 292 12.94 -3.38 -6.03
N LEU A 293 12.81 -4.19 -4.97
CA LEU A 293 12.65 -3.72 -3.59
C LEU A 293 13.80 -4.23 -2.69
N THR A 294 14.73 -3.33 -2.37
CA THR A 294 15.89 -3.62 -1.51
C THR A 294 15.85 -2.75 -0.26
N VAL A 295 15.80 -3.36 0.93
CA VAL A 295 15.74 -2.62 2.20
C VAL A 295 16.71 -3.13 3.26
N GLY A 296 17.15 -2.22 4.14
CA GLY A 296 18.10 -2.54 5.19
C GLY A 296 17.55 -3.50 6.26
N PHE A 297 16.34 -3.26 6.74
CA PHE A 297 15.66 -4.06 7.77
C PHE A 297 14.17 -4.16 7.45
N LEU A 298 13.53 -5.27 7.82
CA LEU A 298 12.08 -5.46 7.66
C LEU A 298 11.42 -5.77 9.01
N ASP A 299 10.42 -4.98 9.42
CA ASP A 299 9.64 -5.24 10.63
C ASP A 299 8.14 -5.29 10.31
N ILE A 300 7.50 -6.45 10.49
CA ILE A 300 6.06 -6.66 10.22
C ILE A 300 5.31 -6.87 11.53
N GLY A 301 4.27 -6.09 11.79
CA GLY A 301 3.48 -6.18 13.03
C GLY A 301 4.27 -5.77 14.28
N SER A 302 4.96 -4.63 14.22
CA SER A 302 5.93 -4.17 15.23
C SER A 302 5.29 -3.28 16.30
N ASN A 303 5.73 -3.43 17.55
CA ASN A 303 5.21 -2.73 18.72
C ASN A 303 6.39 -2.10 19.48
N ASP A 304 6.73 -0.85 19.14
CA ASP A 304 7.86 -0.11 19.72
C ASP A 304 7.57 0.36 21.16
N GLY A 305 7.44 -0.62 22.07
CA GLY A 305 7.05 -0.41 23.47
C GLY A 305 5.56 -0.15 23.70
N ALA A 306 4.72 -0.32 22.69
CA ALA A 306 3.28 -0.15 22.78
C ALA A 306 2.57 -1.24 23.61
N LEU A 307 1.38 -0.92 24.13
CA LEU A 307 0.46 -1.87 24.75
C LEU A 307 -0.59 -2.43 23.75
N THR A 308 -0.49 -2.00 22.50
CA THR A 308 -1.49 -2.11 21.44
C THR A 308 -0.82 -2.59 20.16
N ASN A 309 -1.58 -3.28 19.33
CA ASN A 309 -1.03 -4.18 18.31
C ASN A 309 -0.79 -3.44 16.99
N GLY A 310 0.43 -3.50 16.46
CA GLY A 310 0.67 -3.27 15.04
C GLY A 310 0.19 -4.47 14.22
N GLU A 311 -0.56 -4.24 13.15
CA GLU A 311 -1.08 -5.27 12.25
C GLU A 311 -0.49 -5.08 10.85
N GLY A 312 0.47 -5.92 10.47
CA GLY A 312 1.16 -5.83 9.18
C GLY A 312 0.83 -7.02 8.27
N THR A 313 0.45 -6.72 7.02
CA THR A 313 0.26 -7.71 5.95
C THR A 313 1.30 -7.49 4.86
N LEU A 314 1.99 -8.57 4.47
CA LEU A 314 2.66 -8.64 3.17
C LEU A 314 1.76 -9.42 2.21
N GLU A 315 1.50 -8.84 1.04
CA GLU A 315 0.77 -9.46 -0.05
C GLU A 315 1.66 -9.64 -1.27
N PHE A 316 1.62 -10.84 -1.84
CA PHE A 316 2.45 -11.27 -2.96
C PHE A 316 1.55 -11.80 -4.08
N ILE A 317 1.39 -11.02 -5.15
CA ILE A 317 0.55 -11.34 -6.31
C ILE A 317 1.44 -11.64 -7.51
N ALA A 318 1.38 -12.87 -8.03
CA ALA A 318 2.13 -13.22 -9.23
C ALA A 318 1.45 -12.73 -10.52
N ASP A 319 2.21 -12.65 -11.60
CA ASP A 319 1.70 -12.51 -12.96
C ASP A 319 2.27 -13.61 -13.88
N ASP A 320 2.21 -13.40 -15.21
CA ASP A 320 2.71 -14.34 -16.22
C ASP A 320 4.25 -14.47 -16.21
N GLY A 321 4.98 -13.48 -15.68
CA GLY A 321 6.44 -13.50 -15.52
C GLY A 321 6.85 -14.20 -14.24
N GLY A 322 6.18 -13.87 -13.13
CA GLY A 322 6.31 -14.59 -11.88
C GLY A 322 6.05 -13.71 -10.68
N ILE A 323 7.02 -13.63 -9.77
CA ILE A 323 6.95 -12.75 -8.61
C ILE A 323 8.32 -12.22 -8.22
N SER A 324 8.35 -10.96 -7.81
CA SER A 324 9.56 -10.26 -7.35
C SER A 324 9.93 -10.67 -5.93
N THR A 325 11.21 -10.88 -5.68
CA THR A 325 11.76 -11.19 -4.36
C THR A 325 12.09 -9.89 -3.63
N LEU A 326 11.75 -9.84 -2.33
CA LEU A 326 12.13 -8.76 -1.43
C LEU A 326 13.54 -9.00 -0.87
N GLU A 327 14.51 -8.16 -1.24
CA GLU A 327 15.90 -8.26 -0.76
C GLU A 327 16.10 -7.51 0.58
N ILE A 328 16.50 -8.24 1.62
CA ILE A 328 16.77 -7.69 2.96
C ILE A 328 18.25 -7.77 3.30
N LEU A 329 18.89 -6.61 3.44
CA LEU A 329 20.34 -6.51 3.66
C LEU A 329 20.79 -6.81 5.11
N ASN A 330 19.86 -6.86 6.06
CA ASN A 330 20.11 -7.20 7.47
C ASN A 330 18.97 -8.09 8.02
N ASP A 331 18.35 -7.71 9.14
CA ASP A 331 17.41 -8.57 9.88
C ASP A 331 15.94 -8.39 9.45
N VAL A 332 15.17 -9.48 9.56
CA VAL A 332 13.72 -9.52 9.42
C VAL A 332 13.07 -9.87 10.76
N THR A 333 12.13 -9.04 11.21
CA THR A 333 11.28 -9.29 12.38
C THR A 333 9.83 -9.50 11.95
N LEU A 334 9.35 -10.75 11.98
CA LEU A 334 7.94 -11.09 11.78
C LEU A 334 7.26 -11.22 13.15
N ASN A 335 6.60 -10.16 13.61
CA ASN A 335 6.13 -9.98 14.99
C ASN A 335 7.29 -9.97 16.00
N ASP A 336 7.46 -8.86 16.71
CA ASP A 336 8.60 -8.57 17.62
C ASP A 336 8.73 -9.47 18.87
N GLY A 337 7.95 -10.54 18.96
CA GLY A 337 7.96 -11.48 20.08
C GLY A 337 7.30 -10.95 21.36
N SER A 338 6.71 -9.76 21.34
CA SER A 338 5.86 -9.23 22.43
C SER A 338 4.63 -10.10 22.70
N GLY A 339 4.24 -10.93 21.72
CA GLY A 339 3.06 -11.79 21.77
C GLY A 339 1.75 -11.06 21.47
N VAL A 340 1.81 -9.82 20.97
CA VAL A 340 0.63 -8.99 20.68
C VAL A 340 0.58 -8.41 19.26
N GLY A 341 1.69 -8.31 18.52
CA GLY A 341 1.70 -7.92 17.11
C GLY A 341 1.08 -8.97 16.18
N PHE A 342 0.66 -8.55 14.98
CA PHE A 342 0.15 -9.42 13.93
C PHE A 342 0.99 -9.25 12.66
N ALA A 343 1.64 -10.33 12.23
CA ALA A 343 2.29 -10.42 10.92
C ALA A 343 1.52 -11.42 10.05
N SER A 344 0.95 -10.95 8.94
CA SER A 344 0.15 -11.73 7.99
C SER A 344 0.87 -11.86 6.65
N LEU A 345 0.63 -12.98 5.97
CA LEU A 345 1.08 -13.22 4.60
C LEU A 345 -0.14 -13.58 3.75
N VAL A 346 -0.39 -12.79 2.71
CA VAL A 346 -1.36 -13.05 1.65
C VAL A 346 -0.60 -13.32 0.36
N VAL A 347 -1.08 -14.27 -0.42
CA VAL A 347 -0.42 -14.76 -1.63
C VAL A 347 -1.49 -15.05 -2.67
N ASP A 348 -1.31 -14.62 -3.92
CA ASP A 348 -2.06 -15.10 -5.07
C ASP A 348 -1.08 -15.58 -6.14
N LEU A 349 -1.05 -16.91 -6.35
CA LEU A 349 -0.22 -17.58 -7.36
C LEU A 349 -1.06 -18.23 -8.45
N THR A 350 -2.25 -17.70 -8.74
CA THR A 350 -3.13 -18.26 -9.79
C THR A 350 -2.54 -18.20 -11.21
N SER A 351 -1.59 -17.29 -11.42
CA SER A 351 -0.79 -17.01 -12.63
C SER A 351 0.64 -17.59 -12.58
N ALA A 352 1.16 -17.85 -11.37
CA ALA A 352 2.60 -18.07 -11.15
C ALA A 352 3.18 -19.32 -11.85
N PRO A 353 4.48 -19.30 -12.18
CA PRO A 353 5.18 -20.50 -12.64
C PRO A 353 5.25 -21.60 -11.55
N ALA A 354 5.43 -22.85 -12.01
CA ALA A 354 5.69 -23.99 -11.14
C ALA A 354 7.15 -24.00 -10.64
N GLY A 355 7.42 -24.68 -9.53
CA GLY A 355 8.73 -24.69 -8.87
C GLY A 355 8.86 -23.61 -7.80
N ASN A 356 9.75 -23.82 -6.82
CA ASN A 356 9.87 -23.00 -5.61
C ASN A 356 9.97 -21.49 -5.89
N LEU A 357 9.34 -20.67 -5.05
CA LEU A 357 9.36 -19.21 -5.15
C LEU A 357 9.96 -18.61 -3.88
N GLU A 358 10.97 -17.77 -4.02
CA GLU A 358 11.62 -17.03 -2.94
C GLU A 358 10.92 -15.68 -2.79
N LEU A 359 10.23 -15.48 -1.67
CA LEU A 359 9.48 -14.24 -1.42
C LEU A 359 10.37 -13.17 -0.80
N ILE A 360 11.26 -13.59 0.10
CA ILE A 360 12.13 -12.71 0.87
C ILE A 360 13.51 -13.38 1.00
N ASP A 361 14.53 -12.72 0.45
CA ASP A 361 15.97 -13.03 0.57
C ASP A 361 16.55 -12.23 1.75
N ILE A 362 17.24 -12.88 2.68
CA ILE A 362 17.59 -12.34 4.00
C ILE A 362 19.09 -12.51 4.28
N ALA A 363 19.89 -11.47 4.05
CA ALA A 363 21.33 -11.52 4.34
C ALA A 363 21.70 -11.56 5.84
N GLY A 364 20.75 -11.23 6.74
CA GLY A 364 20.96 -11.17 8.20
C GLY A 364 20.30 -12.32 8.95
N THR A 365 19.35 -12.01 9.85
CA THR A 365 18.62 -13.02 10.62
C THR A 365 17.12 -12.83 10.55
N LEU A 366 16.39 -13.94 10.41
CA LEU A 366 14.95 -13.99 10.54
C LEU A 366 14.55 -14.30 11.99
N THR A 367 13.66 -13.47 12.56
CA THR A 367 13.01 -13.70 13.85
C THR A 367 11.50 -13.75 13.67
N GLY A 368 10.87 -14.83 14.13
CA GLY A 368 9.41 -15.00 14.11
C GLY A 368 8.89 -15.76 12.89
N THR A 369 7.56 -15.76 12.71
CA THR A 369 6.84 -16.45 11.63
C THR A 369 5.51 -15.72 11.37
N PHE A 370 4.98 -15.79 10.16
CA PHE A 370 3.63 -15.29 9.87
C PHE A 370 2.56 -16.04 10.68
N MET A 371 1.47 -15.33 11.02
CA MET A 371 0.41 -15.86 11.86
C MET A 371 -0.30 -17.05 11.21
N GLY A 372 -0.37 -18.17 11.94
CA GLY A 372 -0.99 -19.40 11.47
C GLY A 372 -0.15 -20.20 10.47
N LEU A 373 0.99 -19.67 10.03
CA LEU A 373 1.89 -20.28 9.05
C LEU A 373 3.21 -20.68 9.74
N ALA A 374 3.20 -21.77 10.49
CA ALA A 374 4.43 -22.38 10.99
C ALA A 374 5.26 -23.02 9.86
N GLU A 375 6.50 -23.42 10.14
CA GLU A 375 7.36 -24.17 9.21
C GLU A 375 6.61 -25.36 8.58
N GLY A 376 6.62 -25.44 7.24
CA GLY A 376 5.91 -26.47 6.47
C GLY A 376 4.38 -26.29 6.37
N ALA A 377 3.81 -25.18 6.85
CA ALA A 377 2.39 -24.91 6.71
C ALA A 377 2.00 -24.63 5.25
N ALA A 378 0.86 -25.16 4.82
CA ALA A 378 0.29 -24.87 3.50
C ALA A 378 -0.21 -23.41 3.46
N VAL A 379 0.24 -22.65 2.47
CA VAL A 379 -0.15 -21.24 2.30
C VAL A 379 -1.43 -21.16 1.47
N PRO A 380 -2.49 -20.43 1.90
CA PRO A 380 -3.68 -20.23 1.08
C PRO A 380 -3.36 -19.65 -0.30
N ASN A 381 -4.17 -19.98 -1.32
CA ASN A 381 -4.07 -19.46 -2.70
C ASN A 381 -2.70 -19.64 -3.42
N SER A 382 -1.76 -20.35 -2.82
CA SER A 382 -0.39 -20.57 -3.32
C SER A 382 -0.24 -21.72 -4.33
N GLY A 383 -1.34 -22.23 -4.90
CA GLY A 383 -1.33 -23.48 -5.69
C GLY A 383 -1.09 -24.76 -4.87
N GLY A 384 -1.07 -24.68 -3.53
CA GLY A 384 -0.83 -25.81 -2.63
C GLY A 384 0.60 -25.91 -2.09
N ARG A 385 1.38 -24.84 -2.22
CA ARG A 385 2.74 -24.74 -1.69
C ARG A 385 2.76 -24.68 -0.15
N THR A 386 3.91 -25.06 0.41
CA THR A 386 4.20 -24.93 1.84
C THR A 386 5.29 -23.90 2.07
N ILE A 387 5.16 -23.08 3.12
CA ILE A 387 6.21 -22.13 3.51
C ILE A 387 7.37 -22.84 4.20
N THR A 388 8.59 -22.37 3.95
CA THR A 388 9.77 -22.63 4.77
C THR A 388 10.42 -21.31 5.15
N TYR A 389 10.96 -21.25 6.36
CA TYR A 389 11.70 -20.13 6.95
C TYR A 389 13.21 -20.44 7.07
N VAL A 390 13.65 -21.48 6.38
CA VAL A 390 15.04 -21.93 6.27
C VAL A 390 15.39 -22.21 4.81
N GLY A 391 14.83 -21.39 3.91
CA GLY A 391 15.11 -21.40 2.48
C GLY A 391 16.51 -20.89 2.14
N GLY A 392 16.80 -20.78 0.84
CA GLY A 392 18.02 -20.21 0.27
C GLY A 392 19.31 -20.55 1.02
N ASP A 393 19.86 -19.57 1.74
CA ASP A 393 21.12 -19.63 2.49
C ASP A 393 20.99 -20.25 3.89
N GLY A 394 19.76 -20.32 4.41
CA GLY A 394 19.39 -20.99 5.65
C GLY A 394 18.37 -20.25 6.54
N ASN A 395 17.92 -19.07 6.12
CA ASN A 395 16.96 -18.21 6.85
C ASN A 395 15.83 -17.63 5.96
N ASP A 396 15.87 -17.86 4.64
CA ASP A 396 14.99 -17.21 3.66
C ASP A 396 13.55 -17.73 3.71
N ILE A 397 12.64 -16.90 3.19
CA ILE A 397 11.21 -17.19 3.18
C ILE A 397 10.80 -17.66 1.79
N VAL A 398 10.64 -18.97 1.65
CA VAL A 398 10.43 -19.66 0.37
C VAL A 398 9.13 -20.46 0.39
N LEU A 399 8.37 -20.39 -0.71
CA LEU A 399 7.19 -21.23 -0.96
C LEU A 399 7.59 -22.46 -1.78
N LEU A 400 7.75 -23.59 -1.08
CA LEU A 400 8.09 -24.88 -1.66
C LEU A 400 6.90 -25.47 -2.42
N ASP A 401 7.13 -25.84 -3.68
CA ASP A 401 6.15 -26.51 -4.52
C ASP A 401 6.18 -28.02 -4.27
N ALA A 402 5.13 -28.56 -3.65
CA ALA A 402 4.99 -30.00 -3.44
C ALA A 402 4.85 -30.80 -4.76
N SER A 403 4.60 -30.13 -5.88
CA SER A 403 4.58 -30.69 -7.24
C SER A 403 5.88 -30.47 -8.03
N ALA A 404 6.82 -29.66 -7.51
CA ALA A 404 8.20 -29.76 -7.94
C ALA A 404 8.75 -31.08 -7.41
N GLY A 405 8.74 -32.10 -8.27
CA GLY A 405 9.21 -33.44 -7.95
C GLY A 405 10.56 -33.39 -7.25
N LEU A 406 10.74 -34.24 -6.24
CA LEU A 406 11.98 -34.27 -5.44
C LEU A 406 13.18 -34.36 -6.38
N ALA A 407 14.28 -33.66 -6.08
CA ALA A 407 15.45 -33.72 -6.94
C ALA A 407 15.98 -35.16 -7.04
N GLY A 408 15.75 -35.83 -8.17
CA GLY A 408 16.06 -37.25 -8.36
C GLY A 408 14.86 -38.20 -8.35
N ASP A 409 13.64 -37.73 -8.07
CA ASP A 409 12.37 -38.43 -8.31
C ASP A 409 12.01 -38.22 -9.78
N TYR A 410 12.31 -39.22 -10.59
CA TYR A 410 12.21 -39.19 -12.04
C TYR A 410 10.98 -39.93 -12.56
N ASP A 411 10.30 -40.74 -11.75
CA ASP A 411 8.95 -41.23 -12.07
C ASP A 411 7.81 -40.35 -11.51
N ASN A 412 8.14 -39.37 -10.66
CA ASN A 412 7.24 -38.45 -9.97
C ASN A 412 6.27 -39.17 -9.01
N ASN A 413 6.70 -40.27 -8.38
CA ASN A 413 5.89 -41.00 -7.40
C ASN A 413 5.87 -40.35 -6.00
N GLY A 414 6.72 -39.35 -5.76
CA GLY A 414 6.89 -38.68 -4.46
C GLY A 414 7.96 -39.34 -3.58
N VAL A 415 8.81 -40.20 -4.12
CA VAL A 415 9.93 -40.86 -3.42
C VAL A 415 11.11 -41.00 -4.37
N VAL A 416 12.29 -40.57 -3.93
CA VAL A 416 13.55 -40.85 -4.64
C VAL A 416 14.04 -42.25 -4.26
N ASP A 417 13.86 -43.25 -5.12
CA ASP A 417 14.32 -44.62 -4.87
C ASP A 417 15.07 -45.27 -6.05
N ALA A 418 15.12 -46.61 -6.08
CA ALA A 418 15.81 -47.36 -7.12
C ALA A 418 15.07 -47.38 -8.47
N ALA A 419 13.78 -47.04 -8.51
CA ALA A 419 12.99 -46.87 -9.73
C ALA A 419 13.52 -45.68 -10.55
N ASP A 420 13.76 -44.54 -9.91
CA ASP A 420 14.24 -43.32 -10.55
C ASP A 420 15.61 -43.49 -11.18
N TYR A 421 16.50 -44.21 -10.49
CA TYR A 421 17.80 -44.60 -11.05
C TYR A 421 17.66 -45.32 -12.40
N THR A 422 16.61 -46.13 -12.58
CA THR A 422 16.38 -46.80 -13.88
C THR A 422 15.93 -45.83 -14.95
N ILE A 423 15.13 -44.80 -14.62
CA ILE A 423 14.71 -43.76 -15.55
C ILE A 423 15.89 -42.88 -15.98
N TRP A 424 16.74 -42.47 -15.03
CA TRP A 424 18.00 -41.76 -15.32
C TRP A 424 18.93 -42.59 -16.21
N ARG A 425 19.23 -43.82 -15.80
CA ARG A 425 20.17 -44.71 -16.50
C ARG A 425 19.70 -45.03 -17.92
N ASP A 426 18.40 -45.17 -18.12
CA ASP A 426 17.81 -45.51 -19.41
C ASP A 426 17.59 -44.27 -20.31
N GLY A 427 18.02 -43.09 -19.86
CA GLY A 427 18.03 -41.84 -20.63
C GLY A 427 16.66 -41.15 -20.75
N ASN A 428 15.76 -41.43 -19.80
CA ASN A 428 14.37 -40.91 -19.79
C ASN A 428 14.12 -39.89 -18.67
N SER A 429 15.14 -39.52 -17.89
CA SER A 429 15.05 -38.44 -16.90
C SER A 429 15.11 -37.05 -17.55
N PRO A 430 14.62 -35.99 -16.88
CA PRO A 430 14.79 -34.61 -17.35
C PRO A 430 16.26 -34.18 -17.50
N ASP A 431 17.14 -34.71 -16.64
CA ASP A 431 18.60 -34.63 -16.81
C ASP A 431 19.21 -36.05 -16.71
N SER A 432 19.81 -36.54 -17.79
CA SER A 432 20.54 -37.82 -17.84
C SER A 432 22.06 -37.64 -17.81
N SER A 433 22.54 -36.46 -17.38
CA SER A 433 23.96 -36.18 -17.17
C SER A 433 24.47 -36.70 -15.82
N GLN A 434 25.75 -36.44 -15.52
CA GLN A 434 26.32 -36.71 -14.19
C GLN A 434 25.64 -35.87 -13.09
N ALA A 435 25.18 -34.65 -13.38
CA ALA A 435 24.51 -33.81 -12.40
C ALA A 435 23.17 -34.43 -11.96
N GLY A 436 22.40 -35.00 -12.88
CA GLY A 436 21.22 -35.81 -12.57
C GLY A 436 21.54 -37.03 -11.69
N TYR A 437 22.62 -37.77 -11.99
CA TYR A 437 23.05 -38.87 -11.11
C TYR A 437 23.36 -38.38 -9.70
N ASP A 438 24.10 -37.28 -9.59
CA ASP A 438 24.49 -36.69 -8.31
C ASP A 438 23.26 -36.20 -7.53
N ALA A 439 22.26 -35.61 -8.21
CA ALA A 439 20.98 -35.22 -7.63
C ALA A 439 20.21 -36.42 -7.06
N TRP A 440 20.06 -37.50 -7.85
CA TRP A 440 19.45 -38.75 -7.39
C TRP A 440 20.22 -39.37 -6.21
N ALA A 441 21.54 -39.45 -6.30
CA ALA A 441 22.38 -40.08 -5.28
C ALA A 441 22.35 -39.32 -3.94
N ASN A 442 22.29 -37.98 -3.98
CA ASN A 442 22.22 -37.13 -2.80
C ASN A 442 20.83 -37.19 -2.12
N ASN A 443 19.76 -37.44 -2.87
CA ASN A 443 18.39 -37.48 -2.35
C ASN A 443 17.83 -38.90 -2.15
N TYR A 444 18.61 -39.96 -2.39
CA TYR A 444 18.10 -41.34 -2.30
C TYR A 444 17.49 -41.66 -0.93
N GLY A 445 16.20 -42.01 -0.92
CA GLY A 445 15.39 -42.24 0.28
C GLY A 445 14.60 -41.01 0.76
N ALA A 446 14.71 -39.87 0.08
CA ALA A 446 13.82 -38.72 0.30
C ALA A 446 12.39 -39.08 -0.12
N THR A 447 11.41 -38.61 0.65
CA THR A 447 9.98 -38.76 0.37
C THR A 447 9.33 -37.40 0.47
N SER A 448 8.48 -37.02 -0.48
CA SER A 448 7.67 -35.82 -0.36
C SER A 448 6.67 -36.03 0.77
N SER A 449 6.40 -34.98 1.54
CA SER A 449 5.42 -35.05 2.63
C SER A 449 4.04 -35.27 2.04
N SER A 450 3.58 -36.53 2.03
CA SER A 450 2.29 -36.90 1.44
C SER A 450 1.19 -36.09 2.09
N VAL A 451 0.56 -35.17 1.33
CA VAL A 451 -0.62 -34.46 1.81
C VAL A 451 -1.66 -35.51 2.15
N ALA A 452 -2.03 -35.60 3.43
CA ALA A 452 -3.04 -36.52 3.89
C ALA A 452 -4.40 -36.07 3.37
N VAL A 453 -4.74 -36.48 2.14
CA VAL A 453 -6.07 -36.28 1.57
C VAL A 453 -7.07 -36.85 2.55
N ALA A 454 -7.92 -35.99 3.11
CA ALA A 454 -8.95 -36.37 4.05
C ALA A 454 -9.96 -37.28 3.33
N VAL A 455 -9.70 -38.58 3.34
CA VAL A 455 -10.60 -39.60 2.79
C VAL A 455 -11.93 -39.43 3.51
N PRO A 456 -13.03 -39.08 2.81
CA PRO A 456 -14.33 -38.93 3.46
C PRO A 456 -14.67 -40.24 4.18
N GLU A 457 -14.94 -40.15 5.48
CA GLU A 457 -15.20 -41.34 6.29
C GLU A 457 -16.27 -42.19 5.60
N PRO A 458 -16.01 -43.49 5.32
CA PRO A 458 -16.95 -44.29 4.56
C PRO A 458 -18.28 -44.33 5.30
N THR A 459 -19.37 -44.17 4.56
CA THR A 459 -20.76 -44.09 5.07
C THR A 459 -21.27 -45.39 5.73
N SER A 460 -20.35 -46.29 6.09
CA SER A 460 -20.49 -47.46 6.94
C SER A 460 -21.32 -47.22 8.21
N ILE A 461 -21.19 -46.06 8.85
CA ILE A 461 -22.03 -45.71 10.02
C ILE A 461 -23.51 -45.57 9.62
N VAL A 462 -23.79 -44.93 8.48
CA VAL A 462 -25.15 -44.82 7.93
C VAL A 462 -25.67 -46.19 7.49
N ALA A 463 -24.84 -47.01 6.84
CA ALA A 463 -25.21 -48.38 6.46
C ALA A 463 -25.51 -49.28 7.67
N LEU A 464 -24.74 -49.16 8.76
CA LEU A 464 -24.94 -49.90 10.01
C LEU A 464 -26.23 -49.45 10.72
N LEU A 465 -26.49 -48.14 10.79
CA LEU A 465 -27.73 -47.58 11.34
C LEU A 465 -28.96 -48.01 10.53
N CYS A 466 -28.91 -47.96 9.20
CA CYS A 466 -29.99 -48.47 8.34
C CYS A 466 -30.20 -49.98 8.50
N GLY A 467 -29.13 -50.76 8.65
CA GLY A 467 -29.20 -52.21 8.90
C GLY A 467 -29.87 -52.56 10.22
N LEU A 468 -29.61 -51.79 11.29
CA LEU A 468 -30.23 -51.98 12.60
C LEU A 468 -31.72 -51.60 12.64
N ILE A 469 -32.15 -50.64 11.81
CA ILE A 469 -33.57 -50.24 11.69
C ILE A 469 -34.36 -51.28 10.84
N ALA A 470 -33.70 -51.97 9.91
CA ALA A 470 -34.33 -52.89 8.96
C ALA A 470 -34.54 -54.33 9.49
N ALA A 471 -34.24 -54.63 10.76
CA ALA A 471 -34.44 -55.96 11.34
C ALA A 471 -35.86 -56.14 11.92
N PRO A 472 -36.80 -56.82 11.23
CA PRO A 472 -38.13 -57.05 11.79
C PRO A 472 -38.06 -57.98 13.00
N ALA A 473 -38.79 -57.63 14.06
CA ALA A 473 -38.91 -58.41 15.29
C ALA A 473 -39.67 -59.73 15.06
N VAL A 474 -38.98 -60.75 14.53
CA VAL A 474 -39.54 -62.07 14.32
C VAL A 474 -39.63 -62.84 15.65
N ALA A 475 -40.87 -63.06 16.07
CA ALA A 475 -41.33 -64.13 16.96
C ALA A 475 -40.81 -64.17 18.41
N ARG A 476 -41.64 -63.64 19.32
CA ARG A 476 -42.17 -64.43 20.45
C ARG A 476 -43.67 -64.23 20.61
N ARG A 477 -44.46 -64.97 19.83
CA ARG A 477 -45.84 -65.33 20.22
C ARG A 477 -45.79 -66.64 21.01
N ARG A 478 -46.47 -66.67 22.15
CA ARG A 478 -46.94 -67.89 22.83
C ARG A 478 -48.40 -68.10 22.45
#